data_AF-A0AAD5NRK1-F1
#
_entry.id   AF-A0AAD5NRK1-F1
#
_cell.length_a   1.000
_cell.length_b   1.000
_cell.length_c   1.000
_cell.angle_alpha   90.00
_cell.angle_beta   90.00
_cell.angle_gamma   90.00
#
_symmetry.space_group_name_H-M   'P 1'
#
loop_
_entity.id
_entity.type
_entity.pdbx_description
1 polymer ?
#
loop_
_entity_poly.entity_id
_entity_poly.type
_entity_poly.pdbx_seq_one_letter_code
_entity_poly.pdbx_strand_id
1 'polypeptide(L)'
;MAKNDERILEPTKPSTNKYEDPSDPFYLHHSDQPSLIFVTQLLTQHNYPILSHAMLIALTTKNKDEFVDGTITKPPFTSAKEYK
;
A
#
# COMPACT_ATOMS: atom_id res chain seq x y z
N MET A 1 -47.84 -11.38 20.80
CA MET A 1 -47.45 -10.07 20.24
C MET A 1 -45.94 -9.94 20.32
N ALA A 2 -45.27 -9.80 19.17
CA ALA A 2 -43.84 -9.53 19.11
C ALA A 2 -43.55 -8.11 19.64
N LYS A 3 -42.55 -7.98 20.51
CA LYS A 3 -41.90 -6.70 20.80
C LYS A 3 -40.97 -6.40 19.62
N ASN A 4 -41.28 -5.36 18.87
CA ASN A 4 -40.39 -4.77 17.89
C ASN A 4 -39.46 -3.82 18.65
N ASP A 5 -38.23 -4.23 18.92
CA ASP A 5 -37.16 -3.32 19.32
C ASP A 5 -36.54 -2.74 18.05
N GLU A 6 -36.77 -1.45 17.82
CA GLU A 6 -36.21 -0.67 16.73
C GLU A 6 -34.68 -0.59 16.88
N ARG A 7 -33.94 -1.37 16.08
CA ARG A 7 -32.51 -1.14 15.91
C ARG A 7 -32.31 0.13 15.07
N ILE A 8 -32.07 1.24 15.75
CA ILE A 8 -31.52 2.46 15.16
C ILE A 8 -30.22 2.08 14.44
N LEU A 9 -30.18 2.26 13.12
CA LEU A 9 -28.95 2.21 12.33
C LEU A 9 -28.17 3.49 12.63
N GLU A 10 -27.13 3.38 13.45
CA GLU A 10 -26.11 4.43 13.61
C GLU A 10 -25.61 4.88 12.23
N PRO A 11 -25.45 6.20 11.96
CA PRO A 11 -24.89 6.67 10.70
C PRO A 11 -23.45 6.14 10.60
N THR A 12 -23.22 5.20 9.68
CA THR A 12 -21.89 4.69 9.38
C THR A 12 -21.03 5.87 8.95
N LYS A 13 -20.10 6.29 9.82
CA LYS A 13 -19.02 7.22 9.45
C LYS A 13 -18.42 6.69 8.15
N PRO A 14 -18.24 7.53 7.11
CA PRO A 14 -17.52 7.09 5.93
C PRO A 14 -16.16 6.59 6.42
N SER A 15 -15.84 5.31 6.14
CA SER A 15 -14.53 4.78 6.45
C SER A 15 -13.54 5.51 5.54
N THR A 16 -12.98 6.61 6.02
CA THR A 16 -11.93 7.35 5.33
C THR A 16 -10.79 6.37 5.07
N ASN A 17 -10.48 6.14 3.80
CA ASN A 17 -9.39 5.27 3.40
C ASN A 17 -8.10 5.87 3.96
N LYS A 18 -7.39 5.14 4.82
CA LYS A 18 -6.12 5.59 5.43
C LYS A 18 -5.03 5.98 4.39
N TYR A 19 -5.20 5.58 3.14
CA TYR A 19 -4.32 5.92 2.04
C TYR A 19 -4.59 7.33 1.44
N GLU A 20 -5.69 7.98 1.83
CA GLU A 20 -6.11 9.29 1.31
C GLU A 20 -5.78 10.46 2.25
N ASP A 21 -5.34 10.18 3.49
CA ASP A 21 -4.93 11.21 4.46
C ASP A 21 -3.44 11.54 4.30
N PRO A 22 -3.07 12.76 3.85
CA PRO A 22 -1.67 13.18 3.70
C PRO A 22 -0.86 13.17 5.00
N SER A 23 -1.54 13.16 6.15
CA SER A 23 -0.91 13.10 7.47
C SER A 23 -0.63 11.67 7.93
N ASP A 24 -1.19 10.66 7.26
CA ASP A 24 -0.97 9.25 7.58
C ASP A 24 0.38 8.78 7.01
N PRO A 25 1.22 8.07 7.78
CA PRO A 25 2.46 7.49 7.27
C PRO A 25 2.30 6.52 6.08
N PHE A 26 1.09 5.98 5.88
CA PHE A 26 0.71 5.11 4.77
C PHE A 26 -0.01 5.85 3.64
N TYR A 27 0.00 7.18 3.63
CA TYR A 27 -0.54 7.99 2.53
C TYR A 27 0.02 7.53 1.18
N LEU A 28 -0.87 7.29 0.21
CA LEU A 28 -0.50 7.01 -1.17
C LEU A 28 -0.78 8.26 -2.00
N HIS A 29 0.28 8.93 -2.44
CA HIS A 29 0.12 10.11 -3.29
C HIS A 29 -0.54 9.68 -4.61
N HIS A 30 -1.41 10.51 -5.19
CA HIS A 30 -2.12 10.16 -6.44
C HIS A 30 -1.17 9.91 -7.63
N SER A 31 0.07 10.38 -7.56
CA SER A 31 1.12 10.05 -8.54
C SER A 31 1.77 8.69 -8.32
N ASP A 32 1.65 8.11 -7.14
CA ASP A 32 1.94 6.69 -6.94
C ASP A 32 0.82 5.91 -7.61
N GLN A 33 1.16 5.06 -8.57
CA GLN A 33 0.21 4.13 -9.18
C GLN A 33 0.32 2.76 -8.48
N PRO A 34 -0.41 2.53 -7.38
CA PRO A 34 -0.39 1.24 -6.68
C PRO A 34 -0.97 0.10 -7.53
N SER A 35 -1.78 0.43 -8.54
CA SER A 35 -2.45 -0.55 -9.42
C SER A 35 -1.71 -0.81 -10.74
N LEU A 36 -0.49 -0.26 -10.94
CA LEU A 36 0.21 -0.42 -12.20
C LEU A 36 0.76 -1.85 -12.33
N ILE A 37 0.18 -2.63 -13.24
CA ILE A 37 0.67 -3.97 -13.60
C ILE A 37 1.89 -3.79 -14.51
N PHE A 38 3.09 -4.09 -14.01
CA PHE A 38 4.33 -3.93 -14.77
C PHE A 38 4.60 -5.04 -15.78
N VAL A 39 4.07 -6.25 -15.56
CA VAL A 39 4.33 -7.41 -16.43
C VAL A 39 3.05 -8.24 -16.54
N THR A 40 2.44 -8.26 -17.73
CA THR A 40 1.27 -9.11 -18.05
C THR A 40 1.67 -10.43 -18.72
N GLN A 41 2.92 -10.52 -19.17
CA GLN A 41 3.45 -11.66 -19.91
C GLN A 41 3.94 -12.76 -18.96
N LEU A 42 3.59 -14.02 -19.28
CA LEU A 42 3.93 -15.18 -18.48
C LEU A 42 5.46 -15.40 -18.44
N LEU A 43 6.00 -15.72 -17.26
CA LEU A 43 7.41 -16.04 -17.10
C LEU A 43 7.73 -17.39 -17.77
N THR A 44 8.75 -17.38 -18.62
CA THR A 44 9.31 -18.54 -19.31
C THR A 44 10.82 -18.57 -19.06
N GLN A 45 11.46 -19.70 -19.30
CA GLN A 45 12.91 -19.82 -19.16
C GLN A 45 13.69 -18.77 -19.98
N HIS A 46 13.15 -18.35 -21.13
CA HIS A 46 13.80 -17.41 -22.02
C HIS A 46 13.63 -15.95 -21.62
N ASN A 47 12.46 -15.56 -21.08
CA ASN A 47 12.19 -14.16 -20.71
C ASN A 47 12.51 -13.85 -19.24
N TYR A 48 12.65 -14.88 -18.39
CA TYR A 48 12.86 -14.70 -16.95
C TYR A 48 14.11 -13.85 -16.63
N PRO A 49 15.30 -14.07 -17.23
CA PRO A 49 16.48 -13.28 -16.88
C PRO A 49 16.31 -11.79 -17.19
N ILE A 50 15.59 -11.47 -18.28
CA ILE A 50 15.34 -10.09 -18.71
C ILE A 50 14.31 -9.44 -17.78
N LEU A 51 13.23 -10.17 -17.47
CA LEU A 51 12.13 -9.64 -16.64
C LEU A 51 12.52 -9.53 -15.17
N SER A 52 13.30 -10.45 -14.63
CA SER A 52 13.80 -10.37 -13.25
C SER A 52 14.73 -9.17 -13.08
N HIS A 53 15.61 -8.92 -14.05
CA HIS A 53 16.47 -7.75 -14.04
C HIS A 53 15.69 -6.44 -14.20
N ALA A 54 14.71 -6.39 -15.12
CA ALA A 54 13.84 -5.24 -15.27
C ALA A 54 13.02 -4.94 -13.99
N MET A 55 12.52 -5.99 -13.33
CA MET A 55 11.82 -5.86 -12.05
C MET A 55 12.74 -5.34 -10.95
N LEU A 56 13.97 -5.87 -10.85
CA LEU A 56 14.97 -5.38 -9.91
C LEU A 56 15.26 -3.89 -10.12
N ILE A 57 15.54 -3.46 -11.35
CA ILE A 57 15.77 -2.04 -11.67
C ILE A 57 14.57 -1.17 -11.29
N ALA A 58 13.34 -1.60 -11.63
CA ALA A 58 12.13 -0.85 -11.31
C ALA A 58 11.92 -0.67 -9.79
N LEU A 59 12.25 -1.70 -9.01
CA LEU A 59 12.19 -1.66 -7.55
C LEU A 59 13.28 -0.76 -6.96
N THR A 60 14.54 -0.92 -7.39
CA THR A 60 15.67 -0.11 -6.91
C THR A 60 15.51 1.37 -7.27
N THR A 61 15.01 1.68 -8.47
CA THR A 61 14.75 3.07 -8.90
C THR A 61 13.77 3.79 -7.98
N LYS A 62 12.88 3.03 -7.32
CA LYS A 62 11.88 3.56 -6.39
C LYS A 62 12.30 3.42 -4.91
N ASN A 63 13.51 2.94 -4.62
CA ASN A 63 13.96 2.56 -3.27
C ASN A 63 12.96 1.59 -2.60
N LYS A 64 12.46 0.62 -3.36
CA LYS A 64 11.44 -0.36 -2.94
C LYS A 64 11.95 -1.80 -2.87
N ASP A 65 13.21 -2.04 -3.19
CA ASP A 65 13.83 -3.36 -3.10
C ASP A 65 13.87 -3.88 -1.66
N GLU A 66 14.24 -3.04 -0.69
CA GLU A 66 14.25 -3.40 0.74
C GLU A 66 12.85 -3.71 1.31
N PHE A 67 11.80 -3.17 0.69
CA PHE A 67 10.41 -3.50 1.04
C PHE A 67 10.02 -4.91 0.57
N VAL A 68 10.52 -5.33 -0.59
CA VAL A 68 10.21 -6.66 -1.15
C VAL A 68 11.05 -7.74 -0.47
N ASP A 69 12.32 -7.44 -0.18
CA ASP A 69 13.24 -8.34 0.51
C ASP A 69 12.97 -8.42 2.03
N GLY A 70 12.18 -7.47 2.57
CA GLY A 70 11.80 -7.43 3.98
C GLY A 70 12.93 -7.00 4.93
N THR A 71 14.04 -6.51 4.36
CA THR A 71 15.17 -5.94 5.12
C THR A 71 14.80 -4.61 5.76
N ILE A 72 13.80 -3.90 5.22
CA ILE A 72 13.27 -2.69 5.84
C ILE A 72 12.49 -3.04 7.11
N THR A 73 12.97 -2.55 8.25
CA THR A 73 12.27 -2.74 9.53
C THR A 73 11.13 -1.74 9.67
N LYS A 74 10.00 -2.19 10.21
CA LYS A 74 8.90 -1.29 10.54
C LYS A 74 9.40 -0.22 11.50
N PRO A 75 9.21 1.08 11.20
CA PRO A 75 9.62 2.13 12.12
C PRO A 75 8.89 1.99 13.46
N PRO A 76 9.54 2.34 14.57
CA PRO A 76 8.92 2.31 15.88
C PRO A 76 7.72 3.26 15.91
N PHE A 77 6.68 2.86 16.66
CA PHE A 77 5.42 3.61 16.81
C PHE A 77 5.61 5.06 17.33
N THR A 78 6.79 5.38 17.87
CA THR A 78 7.13 6.65 18.51
C THR A 78 7.85 7.65 17.62
N SER A 79 7.79 7.51 16.29
CA SER A 79 8.21 8.59 15.39
C SER A 79 7.09 9.61 15.18
N ALA A 80 6.57 10.17 16.28
CA ALA A 80 5.94 11.48 16.22
C ALA A 80 7.05 12.46 15.81
N LYS A 81 7.08 12.85 14.53
CA LYS A 81 7.90 13.97 14.10
C LYS A 81 7.40 15.19 14.88
N GLU A 82 8.20 15.65 15.85
CA GLU A 82 8.08 17.01 16.38
C GLU A 82 8.23 17.97 15.21
N TYR A 83 7.12 18.46 14.69
CA TYR A 83 7.11 19.66 13.88
C TYR A 83 7.27 20.85 14.85
N LYS A 84 8.39 21.54 14.74
CA LYS A 84 8.66 22.80 15.43
C LYS A 84 8.20 23.97 14.59
#